data_AF-A0A1X0DYV6-F1
#
_entry.id   AF-A0A1X0DYV6-F1
#
_cell.length_a   1.000
_cell.length_b   1.000
_cell.length_c   1.000
_cell.angle_alpha   90.00
_cell.angle_beta   90.00
_cell.angle_gamma   90.00
#
_symmetry.space_group_name_H-M   'P 1'
#
loop_
_entity.id
_entity.type
_entity.pdbx_description
1 polymer ?
#
loop_
_entity_poly.entity_id
_entity_poly.type
_entity_poly.pdbx_seq_one_letter_code
_entity_poly.pdbx_strand_id
1 'polypeptide(L)'
;MAGWLVAAPPAAHAGCQDNPLLFFSTAQKCDGPLQPDGSWQRCVIYYYEPPKSPPSQQDCHQMGPLGRQYPFHSFYQPETHIDP
;
A
#
# COMPACT_ATOMS: atom_id res chain seq x y z
N MET A 1 -8.40 -18.90 22.27
CA MET A 1 -8.97 -18.24 21.08
C MET A 1 -8.29 -16.89 20.95
N ALA A 2 -7.21 -16.78 20.18
CA ALA A 2 -6.55 -15.50 19.95
C ALA A 2 -7.25 -14.81 18.79
N GLY A 3 -8.00 -13.75 19.11
CA GLY A 3 -8.68 -12.93 18.14
C GLY A 3 -7.68 -12.30 17.19
N TRP A 4 -7.87 -12.52 15.89
CA TRP A 4 -7.20 -11.77 14.85
C TRP A 4 -7.62 -10.31 15.00
N LEU A 5 -6.74 -9.50 15.56
CA LEU A 5 -6.87 -8.04 15.51
C LEU A 5 -6.76 -7.66 14.04
N VAL A 6 -7.90 -7.49 13.38
CA VAL A 6 -7.96 -6.74 12.13
C VAL A 6 -7.59 -5.32 12.53
N ALA A 7 -6.31 -4.98 12.40
CA ALA A 7 -5.86 -3.60 12.52
C ALA A 7 -6.67 -2.80 11.51
N ALA A 8 -7.58 -1.96 12.00
CA ALA A 8 -8.30 -1.03 11.14
C ALA A 8 -7.24 -0.22 10.38
N PRO A 9 -7.33 -0.11 9.04
CA PRO A 9 -6.37 0.69 8.30
C PRO A 9 -6.38 2.13 8.86
N PRO A 10 -5.22 2.73 9.13
CA PRO A 10 -5.18 4.10 9.64
C PRO A 10 -5.95 5.02 8.69
N ALA A 11 -6.75 5.92 9.29
CA ALA A 11 -7.64 6.82 8.57
C ALA A 11 -6.86 7.70 7.58
N ALA A 12 -7.41 7.79 6.36
CA ALA A 12 -6.80 8.33 5.17
C ALA A 12 -6.60 9.86 5.22
N HIS A 13 -5.35 10.25 5.44
CA HIS A 13 -4.67 11.41 4.85
C HIS A 13 -3.20 11.01 4.66
N ALA A 14 -2.98 9.83 4.06
CA ALA A 14 -1.87 8.94 4.37
C ALA A 14 -1.17 8.46 3.10
N GLY A 15 -0.26 9.27 2.53
CA GLY A 15 0.69 8.80 1.52
C GLY A 15 0.10 8.00 0.35
N CYS A 16 -1.13 8.33 -0.09
CA CYS A 16 -1.85 7.56 -1.10
C CYS A 16 -1.88 8.28 -2.43
N GLN A 17 -1.59 7.57 -3.51
CA GLN A 17 -1.77 8.03 -4.89
C GLN A 17 -2.56 7.02 -5.71
N ASP A 18 -3.18 7.49 -6.78
CA ASP A 18 -3.74 6.60 -7.78
C ASP A 18 -2.63 5.78 -8.45
N ASN A 19 -2.92 4.49 -8.65
CA ASN A 19 -1.98 3.54 -9.22
C ASN A 19 -2.75 2.65 -10.21
N PRO A 20 -3.28 3.23 -11.31
CA PRO A 20 -4.13 2.50 -12.24
C PRO A 20 -3.34 1.33 -12.84
N LEU A 21 -3.87 0.13 -12.68
CA LEU A 21 -3.33 -1.09 -13.25
C LEU A 21 -4.22 -1.56 -14.39
N LEU A 22 -3.68 -2.41 -15.28
CA LEU A 22 -4.33 -2.89 -16.51
C LEU A 22 -5.80 -3.29 -16.32
N PHE A 23 -6.12 -4.01 -15.24
CA PHE A 23 -7.47 -4.48 -14.94
C PHE A 23 -8.12 -3.80 -13.73
N PHE A 24 -7.42 -2.85 -13.11
CA PHE A 24 -7.86 -2.17 -11.89
C PHE A 24 -7.58 -0.67 -12.03
N SER A 25 -8.45 0.03 -12.75
CA SER A 25 -8.31 1.46 -13.01
C SER A 25 -8.44 2.31 -11.74
N THR A 26 -9.12 1.80 -10.72
CA THR A 26 -9.34 2.45 -9.43
C THR A 26 -8.32 2.05 -8.37
N ALA A 27 -7.31 1.24 -8.72
CA ALA A 27 -6.29 0.82 -7.78
C ALA A 27 -5.53 2.02 -7.20
N GLN A 28 -5.15 1.89 -5.93
CA GLN A 28 -4.37 2.89 -5.22
C GLN A 28 -3.08 2.28 -4.72
N LYS A 29 -2.09 3.13 -4.51
CA LYS A 29 -0.84 2.80 -3.84
C LYS A 29 -0.71 3.74 -2.66
N CYS A 30 -0.53 3.18 -1.48
CA CYS A 30 -0.48 3.92 -0.24
C CYS A 30 0.76 3.54 0.56
N ASP A 31 1.45 4.55 1.07
CA ASP A 31 2.56 4.37 1.98
C ASP A 31 2.12 4.67 3.41
N GLY A 32 2.49 3.75 4.31
CA GLY A 32 2.47 3.98 5.75
C GLY A 32 3.66 4.85 6.18
N PRO A 33 3.67 5.33 7.43
CA PRO A 33 4.69 6.26 7.90
C PRO A 33 6.11 5.71 7.79
N LEU A 34 7.08 6.61 7.55
CA LEU A 34 8.50 6.28 7.66
C LEU A 34 8.84 5.85 9.10
N GLN A 35 9.53 4.71 9.21
CA GLN A 35 10.13 4.20 10.44
C GLN A 35 11.49 4.90 10.71
N PRO A 36 11.98 4.87 11.96
CA PRO A 36 13.27 5.48 12.32
C PRO A 36 14.49 4.91 11.57
N ASP A 37 14.37 3.68 11.06
CA ASP A 37 15.38 3.03 10.23
C ASP A 37 15.28 3.42 8.73
N GLY A 38 14.35 4.32 8.40
CA GLY A 38 14.09 4.78 7.04
C GLY A 38 13.22 3.83 6.21
N SER A 39 12.70 2.75 6.78
CA SER A 39 11.78 1.85 6.09
C SER A 39 10.34 2.35 6.15
N TRP A 40 9.48 1.87 5.26
CA TRP A 40 8.03 2.11 5.33
C TRP A 40 7.26 0.92 4.76
N GLN A 41 5.97 0.87 5.00
CA GLN A 41 5.11 -0.12 4.37
C GLN A 41 4.41 0.50 3.16
N ARG A 42 4.45 -0.18 2.01
CA ARG A 42 3.69 0.20 0.82
C ARG A 42 2.64 -0.85 0.52
N CYS A 43 1.40 -0.42 0.35
CA CYS A 43 0.28 -1.27 -0.04
C CYS A 43 -0.25 -0.87 -1.41
N VAL A 44 -0.42 -1.84 -2.30
CA VAL A 44 -1.25 -1.70 -3.51
C VAL A 44 -2.64 -2.22 -3.17
N ILE A 45 -3.62 -1.33 -3.27
CA ILE A 45 -5.01 -1.58 -2.93
C ILE A 45 -5.80 -1.72 -4.23
N TYR A 46 -6.46 -2.85 -4.38
CA TYR A 46 -7.30 -3.17 -5.52
C TYR A 46 -8.76 -2.93 -5.16
N TYR A 47 -9.50 -2.34 -6.11
CA TYR A 47 -10.94 -2.16 -6.02
C TYR A 47 -11.53 -2.72 -7.33
N TYR A 48 -12.50 -3.63 -7.23
CA TYR A 48 -13.12 -4.23 -8.43
C TYR A 48 -14.05 -3.25 -9.15
N GLU A 49 -14.77 -2.41 -8.40
CA GLU A 49 -15.73 -1.45 -8.94
C GLU A 49 -15.71 -0.18 -8.07
N PRO A 50 -15.94 1.01 -8.64
CA PRO A 50 -16.25 2.19 -7.84
C PRO A 50 -17.61 2.00 -7.15
N PRO A 51 -17.82 2.55 -5.93
CA PRO A 51 -16.91 3.41 -5.16
C PRO A 51 -15.75 2.65 -4.50
N LYS A 52 -14.66 3.35 -4.16
CA LYS A 52 -13.48 2.81 -3.45
C LYS A 52 -13.83 2.41 -2.00
N SER A 53 -14.73 1.45 -1.77
CA SER A 53 -15.01 0.87 -0.46
C SER A 53 -16.00 -0.31 -0.51
N PRO A 54 -15.75 -1.43 0.22
CA PRO A 54 -14.50 -1.79 0.90
C PRO A 54 -13.40 -2.24 -0.08
N PRO A 55 -12.10 -2.17 0.28
CA PRO A 55 -11.03 -2.68 -0.57
C PRO A 55 -11.23 -4.17 -0.82
N SER A 56 -11.13 -4.60 -2.09
CA SER A 56 -11.38 -6.00 -2.44
C SER A 56 -10.17 -6.88 -2.19
N GLN A 57 -8.97 -6.31 -2.32
CA GLN A 57 -7.71 -6.95 -2.03
C GLN A 57 -6.65 -5.87 -1.74
N GLN A 58 -5.69 -6.20 -0.88
CA GLN A 58 -4.50 -5.39 -0.66
C GLN A 58 -3.28 -6.28 -0.66
N ASP A 59 -2.19 -5.80 -1.25
CA ASP A 59 -0.89 -6.45 -1.20
C ASP A 59 0.11 -5.43 -0.65
N CYS A 60 0.73 -5.78 0.48
CA CYS A 60 1.48 -4.85 1.31
C CYS A 60 2.88 -5.39 1.59
N HIS A 61 3.87 -4.52 1.42
CA HIS A 61 5.25 -4.91 1.59
C HIS A 61 6.10 -3.82 2.24
N GLN A 62 7.19 -4.23 2.86
CA GLN A 62 8.19 -3.29 3.39
C GLN A 62 9.04 -2.72 2.25
N MET A 63 9.31 -1.44 2.35
CA MET A 63 10.12 -0.61 1.47
C MET A 63 11.22 0.03 2.31
N GLY A 64 12.28 0.54 1.68
CA GLY A 64 13.31 1.28 2.40
C GLY A 64 14.73 1.10 1.85
N PRO A 65 15.70 1.77 2.50
CA PRO A 65 17.09 1.81 2.05
C PRO A 65 17.82 0.46 2.14
N LEU A 66 17.33 -0.47 2.97
CA LEU A 66 17.88 -1.82 3.08
C LEU A 66 17.53 -2.72 1.89
N GLY A 67 16.78 -2.21 0.91
CA GLY A 67 16.49 -2.93 -0.32
C GLY A 67 15.45 -4.04 -0.17
N ARG A 68 15.20 -4.72 -1.28
CA ARG A 68 14.02 -5.58 -1.49
C ARG A 68 14.19 -6.97 -0.87
N GLN A 69 13.17 -7.45 -0.16
CA GLN A 69 13.14 -8.82 0.38
C GLN A 69 12.24 -9.80 -0.40
N TYR A 70 11.57 -9.36 -1.48
CA TYR A 70 10.54 -10.12 -2.20
C TYR A 70 10.49 -9.71 -3.69
N PRO A 71 9.89 -10.54 -4.59
CA PRO A 71 9.80 -10.21 -6.02
C PRO A 71 9.02 -8.91 -6.21
N PHE A 72 9.69 -7.93 -6.80
CA PHE A 72 9.14 -6.59 -6.91
C PHE A 72 8.45 -6.39 -8.24
N HIS A 73 7.13 -6.27 -8.19
CA HIS A 73 6.34 -5.90 -9.35
C HIS A 73 6.43 -4.38 -9.58
N SER A 74 6.36 -3.93 -10.83
CA SER A 74 6.38 -2.51 -11.19
C SER A 74 5.27 -1.69 -10.53
N PHE A 75 4.23 -2.34 -10.00
CA PHE A 75 3.15 -1.73 -9.22
C PHE A 75 3.63 -0.94 -8.00
N TYR A 76 4.82 -1.28 -7.49
CA TYR A 76 5.43 -0.67 -6.32
C TYR A 76 6.48 0.39 -6.68
N GLN A 77 6.68 0.75 -7.95
CA GLN A 77 7.57 1.84 -8.36
C GLN A 77 6.85 3.19 -8.36
N PRO A 78 7.56 4.33 -8.23
CA PRO A 78 8.99 4.48 -7.88
C PRO A 78 9.27 4.16 -6.41
N GLU A 79 10.51 3.82 -6.05
CA GLU A 79 10.88 3.43 -4.67
C GLU A 79 10.87 4.57 -3.66
N THR A 80 10.53 5.79 -4.04
CA THR A 80 10.42 6.90 -3.09
C THR A 80 9.15 6.76 -2.24
N HIS A 81 9.25 7.14 -0.97
CA HIS A 81 8.09 7.25 -0.07
C HIS A 81 7.07 8.26 -0.62
N ILE A 82 5.78 7.95 -0.48
CA ILE A 82 4.69 8.87 -0.81
C ILE A 82 4.33 9.62 0.47
N ASP A 83 4.66 10.90 0.50
CA ASP A 83 4.26 11.78 1.59
C ASP A 83 2.77 12.16 1.48
N PRO A 84 2.09 12.43 2.60
CA PRO A 84 0.67 12.81 2.63
C PRO A 84 0.36 14.16 1.98
#